data_AF-Q9GUI8-F1
#
_entry.id   AF-Q9GUI8-F1
#
_cell.length_a   1.000
_cell.length_b   1.000
_cell.length_c   1.000
_cell.angle_alpha   90.00
_cell.angle_beta   90.00
_cell.angle_gamma   90.00
#
_symmetry.space_group_name_H-M   'P 1'
#
loop_
_entity.id
_entity.type
_entity.pdbx_description
1 polymer ?
#
loop_
_entity_poly.entity_id
_entity_poly.type
_entity_poly.pdbx_seq_one_letter_code
_entity_poly.pdbx_strand_id
1 'polypeptide(L)'
;MSSDEEGEAIPFGLFGDLLDEIEHEGPSAQPRLATRIATQKEFDALCKSIGGFEKWSVLNEDCRREVVKNMDYWARSRLGFCSKADQETVSRTPIKIHSIEILDNENHYLLSREDFDNVVVRVQFHHDFHSGKRFEVVFSQLGDDTQIRWIKYMRKPDVRSILLNNCNYYQEAAKFAEKWMKKCNFEIAVLKVEMAHYPTESSQIKHLPRCKDVRIGADDLETFRWWLQKVPEQLDDLQLITLEQDRETFTLPTEFVALPQIMTVPGFYFWCRAAFSDEQFLKLAAKTMSFDAVNITDSGINQFLKNWLNGKSVPGFRQALLWCRRQADKPAMIRGIQVRQWDKAFEEEAAGFCGDFERVCGRGDCLQIYSLIDSFESLTLSIMDDRISIYATGRKCTYQGKTYSDYWIP
;
A
#
# COMPACT_ATOMS: atom_id res chain seq x y z
N MET A 1 -33.42 -24.31 38.96
CA MET A 1 -32.01 -24.76 38.97
C MET A 1 -31.33 -23.87 37.93
N SER A 2 -30.94 -22.65 38.30
CA SER A 2 -29.64 -22.30 38.92
C SER A 2 -28.50 -22.93 38.11
N SER A 3 -27.55 -22.21 37.54
CA SER A 3 -27.11 -20.84 37.78
C SER A 3 -26.07 -20.55 36.67
N ASP A 4 -25.61 -19.31 36.61
CA ASP A 4 -24.31 -18.93 36.04
C ASP A 4 -24.23 -18.84 34.50
N GLU A 5 -24.21 -17.61 34.02
CA GLU A 5 -23.09 -17.11 33.22
C GLU A 5 -23.22 -15.58 33.13
N GLU A 6 -22.50 -14.90 34.03
CA GLU A 6 -22.25 -13.45 33.98
C GLU A 6 -21.63 -13.10 32.62
N GLY A 7 -22.40 -12.40 31.79
CA GLY A 7 -21.95 -11.90 30.50
C GLY A 7 -21.02 -10.71 30.69
N GLU A 8 -19.70 -10.96 30.64
CA GLU A 8 -18.71 -9.91 30.48
C GLU A 8 -18.99 -9.10 29.20
N ALA A 9 -19.52 -7.89 29.41
CA ALA A 9 -19.73 -6.89 28.39
C ALA A 9 -18.38 -6.45 27.81
N ILE A 10 -18.10 -6.81 26.54
CA ILE A 10 -17.04 -6.13 25.79
C ILE A 10 -17.47 -4.68 25.62
N PRO A 11 -16.72 -3.71 26.17
CA PRO A 11 -17.17 -2.35 26.21
C PRO A 11 -17.04 -1.73 24.83
N PHE A 12 -18.19 -1.54 24.17
CA PHE A 12 -18.39 -0.82 22.91
C PHE A 12 -18.30 0.72 23.11
N GLY A 13 -17.49 1.19 24.06
CA GLY A 13 -17.32 2.63 24.33
C GLY A 13 -16.56 3.40 23.24
N LEU A 14 -16.01 2.72 22.22
CA LEU A 14 -15.25 3.38 21.15
C LEU A 14 -16.10 3.86 19.96
N PHE A 15 -17.39 3.51 19.92
CA PHE A 15 -18.38 4.14 19.02
C PHE A 15 -19.31 5.12 19.75
N GLY A 16 -19.49 4.96 21.07
CA GLY A 16 -20.22 5.92 21.92
C GLY A 16 -19.54 7.29 21.99
N ASP A 17 -18.22 7.32 22.18
CA ASP A 17 -17.42 8.57 22.13
C ASP A 17 -17.17 9.04 20.67
N LEU A 18 -17.66 8.31 19.66
CA LEU A 18 -17.37 8.59 18.26
C LEU A 18 -18.41 9.50 17.59
N LEU A 19 -19.59 9.67 18.20
CA LEU A 19 -20.69 10.51 17.72
C LEU A 19 -20.94 11.77 18.57
N ASP A 20 -20.39 11.84 19.79
CA ASP A 20 -20.69 12.92 20.76
C ASP A 20 -19.64 14.07 20.82
N GLU A 21 -18.69 14.17 19.87
CA GLU A 21 -17.64 15.21 19.88
C GLU A 21 -17.38 15.87 18.50
N ILE A 22 -18.44 16.29 17.78
CA ILE A 22 -18.33 17.08 16.53
C ILE A 22 -18.35 18.60 16.78
N GLU A 23 -18.49 19.07 18.01
CA GLU A 23 -18.36 20.49 18.36
C GLU A 23 -17.37 20.65 19.52
N HIS A 24 -16.15 21.09 19.21
CA HIS A 24 -15.25 21.94 20.03
C HIS A 24 -13.73 21.66 19.80
N GLU A 25 -12.97 22.76 19.67
CA GLU A 25 -11.49 22.91 19.75
C GLU A 25 -10.67 22.47 18.51
N GLY A 26 -9.99 23.35 17.75
CA GLY A 26 -9.06 24.41 18.17
C GLY A 26 -7.61 23.88 18.05
N PRO A 27 -6.78 24.30 17.07
CA PRO A 27 -5.50 23.66 16.81
C PRO A 27 -4.43 24.13 17.80
N SER A 28 -4.13 23.33 18.83
CA SER A 28 -2.93 23.53 19.65
C SER A 28 -1.74 22.76 19.09
N ALA A 29 -0.72 23.49 18.66
CA ALA A 29 0.59 22.97 18.29
C ALA A 29 1.29 22.34 19.50
N GLN A 30 1.84 21.13 19.34
CA GLN A 30 2.84 20.60 20.26
C GLN A 30 4.12 20.22 19.50
N PRO A 31 5.31 20.38 20.13
CA PRO A 31 6.59 20.28 19.44
C PRO A 31 7.01 18.83 19.25
N ARG A 32 7.66 18.55 18.11
CA ARG A 32 8.29 17.26 17.81
C ARG A 32 9.43 16.97 18.80
N LEU A 33 9.22 16.05 19.75
CA LEU A 33 10.30 15.44 20.53
C LEU A 33 10.86 14.24 19.76
N ALA A 34 12.09 14.38 19.25
CA ALA A 34 12.86 13.28 18.70
C ALA A 34 13.09 12.21 19.79
N THR A 35 12.43 11.07 19.68
CA THR A 35 12.45 10.01 20.70
C THR A 35 13.32 8.85 20.23
N ARG A 36 14.41 8.61 20.97
CA ARG A 36 15.18 7.36 20.93
C ARG A 36 14.23 6.19 21.23
N ILE A 37 14.25 5.15 20.41
CA ILE A 37 13.48 3.92 20.65
C ILE A 37 14.13 3.17 21.82
N ALA A 38 13.36 2.89 22.88
CA ALA A 38 13.81 2.07 24.00
C ALA A 38 14.01 0.60 23.56
N THR A 39 15.03 -0.05 24.11
CA THR A 39 15.30 -1.49 23.86
C THR A 39 14.32 -2.37 24.65
N GLN A 40 14.09 -3.61 24.19
CA GLN A 40 13.25 -4.58 24.92
C GLN A 40 13.72 -4.76 26.37
N LYS A 41 15.04 -4.76 26.61
CA LYS A 41 15.63 -4.87 27.95
C LYS A 41 15.28 -3.66 28.84
N GLU A 42 15.25 -2.46 28.28
CA GLU A 42 14.82 -1.26 29.00
C GLU A 42 13.32 -1.32 29.31
N PHE A 43 12.51 -1.84 28.37
CA PHE A 43 11.08 -2.05 28.59
C PHE A 43 10.81 -3.10 29.68
N ASP A 44 11.52 -4.23 29.67
CA ASP A 44 11.39 -5.29 30.69
C ASP A 44 11.81 -4.77 32.08
N ALA A 45 12.88 -3.98 32.15
CA ALA A 45 13.33 -3.34 33.38
C ALA A 45 12.30 -2.34 33.92
N LEU A 46 11.64 -1.58 33.02
CA LEU A 46 10.54 -0.68 33.36
C LEU A 46 9.34 -1.48 33.90
N CYS A 47 8.89 -2.54 33.21
CA CYS A 47 7.81 -3.40 33.68
C CYS A 47 8.08 -3.98 35.07
N LYS A 48 9.32 -4.41 35.33
CA LYS A 48 9.75 -4.93 36.63
C LYS A 48 9.78 -3.84 37.71
N SER A 49 10.18 -2.61 37.38
CA SER A 49 10.25 -1.51 38.36
C SER A 49 8.88 -0.99 38.78
N ILE A 50 7.92 -0.93 37.84
CA ILE A 50 6.55 -0.49 38.10
C ILE A 50 5.79 -1.56 38.93
N GLY A 51 6.20 -2.83 38.88
CA GLY A 51 5.53 -3.92 39.60
C GLY A 51 4.18 -4.28 38.96
N GLY A 52 4.11 -4.23 37.63
CA GLY A 52 2.83 -4.36 36.91
C GLY A 52 1.97 -3.10 37.07
N PHE A 53 0.67 -3.24 37.30
CA PHE A 53 -0.26 -2.11 37.53
C PHE A 53 -0.38 -1.70 39.01
N GLU A 54 0.28 -2.40 39.95
CA GLU A 54 0.17 -2.10 41.39
C GLU A 54 0.57 -0.66 41.73
N LYS A 55 1.52 -0.08 41.00
CA LYS A 55 1.98 1.30 41.17
C LYS A 55 1.48 2.23 40.06
N TRP A 56 0.52 1.82 39.24
CA TRP A 56 0.00 2.62 38.12
C TRP A 56 -0.47 4.02 38.57
N SER A 57 -1.17 4.07 39.71
CA SER A 57 -1.63 5.32 40.32
C SER A 57 -0.50 6.26 40.75
N VAL A 58 0.70 5.73 41.00
CA VAL A 58 1.90 6.47 41.44
C VAL A 58 2.69 7.04 40.26
N LEU A 59 2.53 6.48 39.05
CA LEU A 59 3.21 6.98 37.84
C LEU A 59 2.71 8.37 37.47
N ASN A 60 3.64 9.26 37.14
CA ASN A 60 3.32 10.54 36.52
C ASN A 60 2.83 10.35 35.07
N GLU A 61 2.26 11.40 34.50
CA GLU A 61 1.64 11.36 33.17
C GLU A 61 2.62 10.95 32.06
N ASP A 62 3.89 11.40 32.13
CA ASP A 62 4.92 11.04 31.14
C ASP A 62 5.20 9.53 31.13
N CYS A 63 5.35 8.94 32.31
CA CYS A 63 5.53 7.50 32.45
C CYS A 63 4.31 6.73 31.98
N ARG A 64 3.08 7.17 32.34
CA ARG A 64 1.85 6.51 31.87
C ARG A 64 1.73 6.54 30.36
N ARG A 65 1.98 7.69 29.73
CA ARG A 65 1.97 7.83 28.26
C ARG A 65 2.98 6.89 27.59
N GLU A 66 4.18 6.75 28.15
CA GLU A 66 5.20 5.86 27.58
C GLU A 66 4.79 4.38 27.65
N VAL A 67 4.14 3.95 28.74
CA VAL A 67 3.57 2.59 28.80
C VAL A 67 2.44 2.43 27.78
N VAL A 68 1.51 3.39 27.71
CA VAL A 68 0.36 3.35 26.77
C VAL A 68 0.82 3.28 25.31
N LYS A 69 1.90 3.97 24.92
CA LYS A 69 2.47 3.89 23.55
C LYS A 69 2.71 2.46 23.10
N ASN A 70 3.12 1.59 24.03
CA ASN A 70 3.49 0.20 23.77
C ASN A 70 2.32 -0.79 23.95
N MET A 71 1.15 -0.33 24.40
CA MET A 71 -0.06 -1.15 24.50
C MET A 71 -0.74 -1.31 23.15
N ASP A 72 -1.27 -2.51 22.90
CA ASP A 72 -2.16 -2.74 21.75
C ASP A 72 -3.51 -2.05 21.93
N TYR A 73 -4.27 -1.96 20.83
CA TYR A 73 -5.57 -1.29 20.82
C TYR A 73 -6.53 -1.81 21.91
N TRP A 74 -6.59 -3.13 22.11
CA TRP A 74 -7.51 -3.75 23.06
C TRP A 74 -7.13 -3.47 24.52
N ALA A 75 -5.84 -3.52 24.84
CA ALA A 75 -5.32 -3.16 26.15
C ALA A 75 -5.56 -1.67 26.46
N ARG A 76 -5.36 -0.79 25.48
CA ARG A 76 -5.69 0.64 25.60
C ARG A 76 -7.17 0.87 25.86
N SER A 77 -8.05 0.18 25.12
CA SER A 77 -9.49 0.27 25.36
C SER A 77 -9.83 -0.14 26.78
N ARG A 78 -9.33 -1.28 27.27
CA ARG A 78 -9.57 -1.74 28.65
C ARG A 78 -9.08 -0.74 29.70
N LEU A 79 -7.88 -0.18 29.51
CA LEU A 79 -7.31 0.84 30.40
C LEU A 79 -8.17 2.10 30.45
N GLY A 80 -8.69 2.55 29.31
CA GLY A 80 -9.57 3.72 29.25
C GLY A 80 -10.85 3.61 30.07
N PHE A 81 -11.33 2.39 30.34
CA PHE A 81 -12.49 2.16 31.22
C PHE A 81 -12.16 2.18 32.71
N CYS A 82 -10.88 2.17 33.10
CA CYS A 82 -10.49 2.07 34.50
C CYS A 82 -10.72 3.37 35.28
N SER A 83 -10.47 4.54 34.68
CA SER A 83 -10.73 5.84 35.30
C SER A 83 -10.76 6.97 34.27
N LYS A 84 -11.32 8.14 34.64
CA LYS A 84 -11.28 9.35 33.79
C LYS A 84 -9.86 9.78 33.44
N ALA A 85 -8.92 9.67 34.40
CA ALA A 85 -7.53 10.00 34.19
C ALA A 85 -6.88 9.04 33.16
N ASP A 86 -7.18 7.75 33.25
CA ASP A 86 -6.67 6.75 32.31
C ASP A 86 -7.27 6.94 30.91
N GLN A 87 -8.56 7.28 30.83
CA GLN A 87 -9.21 7.65 29.56
C GLN A 87 -8.51 8.85 28.92
N GLU A 88 -8.18 9.90 29.70
CA GLU A 88 -7.46 11.08 29.23
C GLU A 88 -6.03 10.74 28.77
N THR A 89 -5.30 9.90 29.50
CA THR A 89 -3.97 9.42 29.08
C THR A 89 -4.06 8.63 27.77
N VAL A 90 -5.02 7.71 27.64
CA VAL A 90 -5.22 6.89 26.44
C VAL A 90 -5.61 7.75 25.24
N SER A 91 -6.52 8.70 25.42
CA SER A 91 -7.00 9.58 24.34
C SER A 91 -5.91 10.52 23.83
N ARG A 92 -5.03 11.00 24.72
CA ARG A 92 -3.90 11.88 24.37
C ARG A 92 -2.67 11.15 23.84
N THR A 93 -2.60 9.82 23.99
CA THR A 93 -1.44 9.04 23.53
C THR A 93 -1.70 8.47 22.14
N PRO A 94 -0.93 8.87 21.11
CA PRO A 94 -1.13 8.36 19.76
C PRO A 94 -1.06 6.83 19.69
N ILE A 95 -1.96 6.24 18.91
CA ILE A 95 -1.99 4.80 18.67
C ILE A 95 -1.17 4.43 17.45
N LYS A 96 -0.46 3.31 17.49
CA LYS A 96 0.24 2.80 16.31
C LYS A 96 -0.75 2.11 15.37
N ILE A 97 -0.90 2.67 14.17
CA ILE A 97 -1.67 2.08 13.07
C ILE A 97 -0.69 1.78 11.95
N HIS A 98 -0.76 0.58 11.39
CA HIS A 98 0.11 0.17 10.29
C HIS A 98 -0.46 0.63 8.95
N SER A 99 -1.72 0.27 8.67
CA SER A 99 -2.39 0.61 7.42
C SER A 99 -3.83 1.06 7.64
N ILE A 100 -4.29 1.91 6.72
CA ILE A 100 -5.70 2.28 6.55
C ILE A 100 -6.05 2.06 5.09
N GLU A 101 -7.17 1.37 4.85
CA GLU A 101 -7.72 1.12 3.52
C GLU A 101 -9.15 1.69 3.45
N ILE A 102 -9.46 2.40 2.36
CA ILE A 102 -10.78 2.95 2.04
C ILE A 102 -11.14 2.43 0.65
N LEU A 103 -12.13 1.56 0.55
CA LEU A 103 -12.47 0.86 -0.69
C LEU A 103 -13.95 1.06 -1.02
N ASP A 104 -14.23 1.43 -2.27
CA ASP A 104 -15.57 1.65 -2.78
C ASP A 104 -16.12 0.39 -3.45
N ASN A 105 -17.40 0.11 -3.18
CA ASN A 105 -18.20 -0.98 -3.74
C ASN A 105 -17.59 -2.38 -3.57
N GLU A 106 -17.00 -2.66 -2.40
CA GLU A 106 -16.50 -3.98 -2.08
C GLU A 106 -17.65 -4.94 -1.70
N ASN A 107 -17.61 -6.16 -2.23
CA ASN A 107 -18.65 -7.16 -2.00
C ASN A 107 -18.57 -7.75 -0.59
N HIS A 108 -19.63 -7.58 0.20
CA HIS A 108 -19.77 -8.13 1.54
C HIS A 108 -20.95 -9.08 1.68
N TYR A 109 -20.79 -10.33 1.20
CA TYR A 109 -21.81 -11.39 1.28
C TYR A 109 -22.32 -11.67 2.71
N LEU A 110 -21.51 -11.38 3.73
CA LEU A 110 -21.89 -11.55 5.14
C LEU A 110 -22.80 -10.42 5.65
N LEU A 111 -22.80 -9.25 5.01
CA LEU A 111 -23.61 -8.08 5.39
C LEU A 111 -24.89 -7.96 4.56
N SER A 112 -24.83 -8.36 3.29
CA SER A 112 -25.96 -8.43 2.37
C SER A 112 -25.74 -9.55 1.37
N ARG A 113 -26.81 -10.23 0.96
CA ARG A 113 -26.74 -11.21 -0.15
C ARG A 113 -26.77 -10.55 -1.51
N GLU A 114 -27.30 -9.34 -1.59
CA GLU A 114 -27.38 -8.52 -2.79
C GLU A 114 -26.25 -7.50 -2.75
N ASP A 115 -25.70 -7.18 -3.92
CA ASP A 115 -24.72 -6.11 -4.06
C ASP A 115 -25.38 -4.77 -3.72
N PHE A 116 -24.63 -3.89 -3.06
CA PHE A 116 -25.10 -2.57 -2.65
C PHE A 116 -23.93 -1.59 -2.62
N ASP A 117 -24.22 -0.34 -2.95
CA ASP A 117 -23.20 0.70 -2.95
C ASP A 117 -22.69 0.95 -1.52
N ASN A 118 -21.38 0.93 -1.35
CA ASN A 118 -20.78 1.01 -0.03
C ASN A 118 -19.34 1.49 -0.05
N VAL A 119 -18.90 2.10 1.06
CA VAL A 119 -17.49 2.33 1.32
C VAL A 119 -17.05 1.51 2.53
N VAL A 120 -15.99 0.74 2.36
CA VAL A 120 -15.36 -0.05 3.40
C VAL A 120 -14.15 0.69 3.93
N VAL A 121 -14.08 0.87 5.25
CA VAL A 121 -12.88 1.35 5.93
C VAL A 121 -12.27 0.24 6.77
N ARG A 122 -11.04 -0.14 6.45
CA ARG A 122 -10.24 -1.11 7.20
C ARG A 122 -9.10 -0.40 7.92
N VAL A 123 -8.92 -0.72 9.20
CA VAL A 123 -7.80 -0.22 10.00
C VAL A 123 -7.05 -1.41 10.55
N GLN A 124 -5.75 -1.47 10.27
CA GLN A 124 -4.87 -2.56 10.66
C GLN A 124 -3.75 -2.03 11.56
N PHE A 125 -3.59 -2.65 12.73
CA PHE A 125 -2.65 -2.20 13.77
C PHE A 125 -1.27 -2.88 13.68
N HIS A 126 -1.14 -3.91 12.85
CA HIS A 126 0.07 -4.73 12.75
C HIS A 126 0.41 -5.02 11.30
N HIS A 127 1.70 -5.13 10.93
CA HIS A 127 2.12 -5.36 9.55
C HIS A 127 1.62 -6.69 8.97
N ASP A 128 1.56 -7.73 9.80
CA ASP A 128 0.97 -9.01 9.43
C ASP A 128 -0.57 -8.91 9.37
N PHE A 129 -1.12 -8.98 8.16
CA PHE A 129 -2.56 -8.98 7.87
C PHE A 129 -3.28 -10.17 8.52
N HIS A 130 -2.62 -11.33 8.62
CA HIS A 130 -3.18 -12.54 9.20
C HIS A 130 -3.19 -12.55 10.73
N SER A 131 -2.56 -11.56 11.37
CA SER A 131 -2.58 -11.43 12.84
C SER A 131 -3.98 -11.21 13.42
N GLY A 132 -4.98 -10.87 12.58
CA GLY A 132 -6.33 -10.54 13.02
C GLY A 132 -6.42 -9.20 13.76
N LYS A 133 -5.32 -8.46 13.92
CA LYS A 133 -5.25 -7.15 14.59
C LYS A 133 -5.72 -6.03 13.66
N ARG A 134 -6.99 -6.13 13.24
CA ARG A 134 -7.67 -5.20 12.36
C ARG A 134 -9.14 -5.13 12.73
N PHE A 135 -9.81 -4.08 12.28
CA PHE A 135 -11.26 -4.07 12.18
C PHE A 135 -11.68 -3.46 10.86
N GLU A 136 -12.93 -3.73 10.48
CA GLU A 136 -13.55 -3.32 9.22
C GLU A 136 -14.92 -2.74 9.54
N VAL A 137 -15.24 -1.64 8.88
CA VAL A 137 -16.53 -0.95 8.99
C VAL A 137 -17.02 -0.63 7.59
N VAL A 138 -18.30 -0.89 7.33
CA VAL A 138 -18.94 -0.71 6.03
C VAL A 138 -19.99 0.39 6.14
N PHE A 139 -19.89 1.38 5.28
CA PHE A 139 -20.78 2.54 5.21
C PHE A 139 -21.64 2.41 3.96
N SER A 140 -22.95 2.57 4.08
CA SER A 140 -23.88 2.50 2.95
C SER A 140 -25.03 3.48 3.13
N GLN A 141 -25.57 3.99 2.03
CA GLN A 141 -26.73 4.88 2.08
C GLN A 141 -28.02 4.10 2.37
N LEU A 142 -28.87 4.60 3.28
CA LEU A 142 -30.21 4.11 3.57
C LEU A 142 -31.20 5.29 3.55
N GLY A 143 -31.79 5.57 2.40
CA GLY A 143 -32.57 6.80 2.21
C GLY A 143 -31.66 8.04 2.31
N ASP A 144 -32.02 9.01 3.14
CA ASP A 144 -31.19 10.20 3.39
C ASP A 144 -30.14 9.95 4.50
N ASP A 145 -30.18 8.80 5.16
CA ASP A 145 -29.34 8.45 6.30
C ASP A 145 -28.18 7.54 5.89
N THR A 146 -27.06 7.59 6.62
CA THR A 146 -25.95 6.64 6.45
C THR A 146 -26.08 5.49 7.43
N GLN A 147 -26.12 4.25 6.92
CA GLN A 147 -26.02 3.05 7.73
C GLN A 147 -24.55 2.59 7.83
N ILE A 148 -24.08 2.45 9.06
CA ILE A 148 -22.75 1.93 9.38
C ILE A 148 -22.90 0.50 9.90
N ARG A 149 -22.21 -0.47 9.29
CA ARG A 149 -22.25 -1.89 9.64
C ARG A 149 -20.85 -2.44 9.96
N TRP A 150 -20.76 -3.40 10.88
CA TRP A 150 -19.53 -4.14 11.15
C TRP A 150 -19.83 -5.53 11.70
N ILE A 151 -18.88 -6.46 11.54
CA ILE A 151 -19.02 -7.84 12.00
C ILE A 151 -18.29 -8.02 13.33
N LYS A 152 -19.03 -8.51 14.33
CA LYS A 152 -18.47 -8.95 15.61
C LYS A 152 -18.20 -10.45 15.55
N TYR A 153 -16.94 -10.84 15.59
CA TYR A 153 -16.52 -12.24 15.63
C TYR A 153 -16.46 -12.74 17.09
N MET A 154 -17.61 -13.10 17.68
CA MET A 154 -17.68 -13.74 19.00
C MET A 154 -18.52 -15.02 18.93
N ARG A 155 -17.87 -16.20 18.92
CA ARG A 155 -18.44 -17.55 18.74
C ARG A 155 -19.19 -17.78 17.41
N LYS A 156 -20.07 -16.85 17.01
CA LYS A 156 -20.70 -16.75 15.68
C LYS A 156 -20.59 -15.29 15.19
N PRO A 157 -20.39 -15.05 13.88
CA PRO A 157 -20.44 -13.71 13.31
C PRO A 157 -21.80 -13.06 13.60
N ASP A 158 -21.78 -11.89 14.23
CA ASP A 158 -22.96 -11.07 14.51
C ASP A 158 -22.79 -9.71 13.84
N VAL A 159 -23.74 -9.32 13.00
CA VAL A 159 -23.70 -8.04 12.28
C VAL A 159 -24.29 -6.97 13.19
N ARG A 160 -23.51 -5.93 13.44
CA ARG A 160 -23.95 -4.75 14.17
C ARG A 160 -24.15 -3.60 13.20
N SER A 161 -25.09 -2.72 13.51
CA SER A 161 -25.37 -1.54 12.71
C SER A 161 -25.73 -0.33 13.57
N ILE A 162 -25.37 0.86 13.10
CA ILE A 162 -25.83 2.16 13.60
C ILE A 162 -26.34 2.96 12.39
N LEU A 163 -27.32 3.83 12.62
CA LEU A 163 -27.83 4.78 11.62
C LEU A 163 -27.40 6.19 12.00
N LEU A 164 -26.83 6.92 11.04
CA LEU A 164 -26.50 8.33 11.14
C LEU A 164 -27.49 9.12 10.29
N ASN A 165 -28.19 10.07 10.90
CA ASN A 165 -29.29 10.76 10.24
C ASN A 165 -28.80 11.84 9.28
N ASN A 166 -29.39 11.92 8.09
CA ASN A 166 -29.24 12.98 7.10
C ASN A 166 -27.78 13.28 6.72
N CYS A 167 -27.02 12.24 6.37
CA CYS A 167 -25.61 12.37 5.97
C CYS A 167 -25.26 11.40 4.84
N ASN A 168 -24.23 11.79 4.08
CA ASN A 168 -23.72 11.04 2.95
C ASN A 168 -22.65 10.03 3.37
N TYR A 169 -22.82 8.77 2.95
CA TYR A 169 -21.95 7.69 3.40
C TYR A 169 -20.49 7.80 2.93
N TYR A 170 -20.21 8.40 1.77
CA TYR A 170 -18.82 8.70 1.33
C TYR A 170 -18.16 9.67 2.32
N GLN A 171 -18.85 10.75 2.67
CA GLN A 171 -18.33 11.75 3.62
C GLN A 171 -18.07 11.14 5.01
N GLU A 172 -18.99 10.33 5.51
CA GLU A 172 -18.84 9.70 6.82
C GLU A 172 -17.73 8.64 6.85
N ALA A 173 -17.57 7.87 5.77
CA ALA A 173 -16.46 6.93 5.64
C ALA A 173 -15.10 7.65 5.64
N ALA A 174 -14.97 8.75 4.87
CA ALA A 174 -13.76 9.56 4.84
C ALA A 174 -13.45 10.18 6.21
N LYS A 175 -14.45 10.80 6.87
CA LYS A 175 -14.30 11.35 8.24
C LYS A 175 -13.85 10.27 9.22
N PHE A 176 -14.43 9.07 9.14
CA PHE A 176 -14.06 7.95 9.99
C PHE A 176 -12.59 7.54 9.78
N ALA A 177 -12.15 7.37 8.53
CA ALA A 177 -10.77 7.05 8.21
C ALA A 177 -9.80 8.14 8.69
N GLU A 178 -10.12 9.40 8.43
CA GLU A 178 -9.32 10.55 8.87
C GLU A 178 -9.23 10.67 10.40
N LYS A 179 -10.29 10.30 11.13
CA LYS A 179 -10.25 10.22 12.60
C LYS A 179 -9.22 9.21 13.07
N TRP A 180 -9.09 8.07 12.40
CA TRP A 180 -8.04 7.08 12.70
C TRP A 180 -6.65 7.57 12.34
N MET A 181 -6.49 8.25 11.19
CA MET A 181 -5.23 8.90 10.84
C MET A 181 -4.83 9.93 11.91
N LYS A 182 -5.77 10.75 12.40
CA LYS A 182 -5.53 11.71 13.48
C LYS A 182 -5.11 11.01 14.78
N LYS A 183 -5.76 9.90 15.16
CA LYS A 183 -5.43 9.10 16.36
C LYS A 183 -4.00 8.55 16.34
N CYS A 184 -3.42 8.31 15.17
CA CYS A 184 -2.03 7.89 15.04
C CYS A 184 -1.06 9.03 14.67
N ASN A 185 -1.44 10.29 14.90
CA ASN A 185 -0.66 11.48 14.50
C ASN A 185 -0.28 11.48 13.00
N PHE A 186 -1.13 10.89 12.15
CA PHE A 186 -0.91 10.73 10.71
C PHE A 186 0.34 9.88 10.36
N GLU A 187 0.89 9.14 11.32
CA GLU A 187 2.07 8.28 11.15
C GLU A 187 1.72 6.85 10.69
N ILE A 188 0.87 6.72 9.67
CA ILE A 188 0.58 5.43 9.01
C ILE A 188 1.71 5.05 8.04
N ALA A 189 1.96 3.75 7.85
CA ALA A 189 2.98 3.24 6.91
C ALA A 189 2.41 3.00 5.51
N VAL A 190 1.18 2.47 5.45
CA VAL A 190 0.51 2.08 4.21
C VAL A 190 -0.84 2.78 4.11
N LEU A 191 -1.15 3.33 2.94
CA LEU A 191 -2.45 3.90 2.62
C LEU A 191 -2.98 3.30 1.33
N LYS A 192 -4.22 2.83 1.37
CA LYS A 192 -4.97 2.43 0.17
C LYS A 192 -6.29 3.19 0.11
N VAL A 193 -6.53 3.91 -0.97
CA VAL A 193 -7.78 4.66 -1.18
C VAL A 193 -8.25 4.38 -2.60
N GLU A 194 -9.26 3.56 -2.75
CA GLU A 194 -9.95 3.29 -4.03
C GLU A 194 -11.39 3.76 -3.86
N MET A 195 -11.58 5.08 -3.98
CA MET A 195 -12.85 5.75 -3.71
C MET A 195 -13.04 6.85 -4.74
N ALA A 196 -13.95 6.61 -5.69
CA ALA A 196 -14.12 7.46 -6.89
C ALA A 196 -14.38 8.92 -6.53
N HIS A 197 -15.13 9.15 -5.45
CA HIS A 197 -15.51 10.48 -4.99
C HIS A 197 -14.99 10.78 -3.58
N TYR A 198 -13.67 10.64 -3.37
CA TYR A 198 -13.06 11.07 -2.11
C TYR A 198 -13.31 12.58 -1.88
N PRO A 199 -13.84 13.00 -0.72
CA PRO A 199 -14.26 14.39 -0.50
C PRO A 199 -13.07 15.31 -0.14
N THR A 200 -12.19 15.55 -1.12
CA THR A 200 -10.91 16.28 -0.98
C THR A 200 -11.06 17.68 -0.40
N GLU A 201 -12.14 18.40 -0.73
CA GLU A 201 -12.41 19.77 -0.25
C GLU A 201 -12.65 19.84 1.27
N SER A 202 -13.26 18.80 1.83
CA SER A 202 -13.60 18.72 3.26
C SER A 202 -12.55 17.99 4.11
N SER A 203 -11.53 17.44 3.46
CA SER A 203 -10.50 16.63 4.11
C SER A 203 -9.61 17.46 5.03
N GLN A 204 -9.33 16.91 6.21
CA GLN A 204 -8.43 17.51 7.21
C GLN A 204 -6.97 17.05 7.04
N ILE A 205 -6.68 16.17 6.06
CA ILE A 205 -5.35 15.62 5.86
C ILE A 205 -4.40 16.70 5.33
N LYS A 206 -3.41 17.07 6.15
CA LYS A 206 -2.33 17.98 5.77
C LYS A 206 -1.14 17.24 5.18
N HIS A 207 -0.68 16.20 5.86
CA HIS A 207 0.51 15.42 5.47
C HIS A 207 0.55 14.07 6.20
N LEU A 208 1.08 13.05 5.54
CA LEU A 208 1.23 11.66 5.99
C LEU A 208 2.73 11.29 6.00
N PRO A 209 3.50 11.75 6.99
CA PRO A 209 4.97 11.77 6.93
C PRO A 209 5.65 10.39 6.88
N ARG A 210 4.95 9.32 7.26
CA ARG A 210 5.49 7.94 7.27
C ARG A 210 4.87 7.03 6.22
N CYS A 211 3.94 7.55 5.42
CA CYS A 211 3.22 6.76 4.44
C CYS A 211 4.09 6.55 3.20
N LYS A 212 4.65 5.34 3.04
CA LYS A 212 5.59 5.02 1.96
C LYS A 212 5.06 4.02 0.96
N ASP A 213 4.04 3.24 1.34
CA ASP A 213 3.33 2.33 0.46
C ASP A 213 1.95 2.92 0.17
N VAL A 214 1.72 3.34 -1.07
CA VAL A 214 0.54 4.13 -1.44
C VAL A 214 -0.17 3.50 -2.63
N ARG A 215 -1.47 3.25 -2.49
CA ARG A 215 -2.35 2.85 -3.59
C ARG A 215 -3.55 3.77 -3.67
N ILE A 216 -3.70 4.48 -4.79
CA ILE A 216 -4.81 5.39 -5.04
C ILE A 216 -5.58 4.92 -6.26
N GLY A 217 -6.89 4.75 -6.12
CA GLY A 217 -7.86 4.58 -7.18
C GLY A 217 -8.65 5.88 -7.35
N ALA A 218 -8.60 6.47 -8.55
CA ALA A 218 -9.34 7.68 -8.93
C ALA A 218 -9.45 7.76 -10.47
N ASP A 219 -10.42 8.52 -10.95
CA ASP A 219 -10.68 8.69 -12.39
C ASP A 219 -10.27 10.07 -12.93
N ASP A 220 -9.66 10.90 -12.08
CA ASP A 220 -9.22 12.24 -12.43
C ASP A 220 -7.80 12.55 -11.92
N LEU A 221 -7.14 13.48 -12.64
CA LEU A 221 -5.75 13.86 -12.35
C LEU A 221 -5.62 14.69 -11.06
N GLU A 222 -6.66 15.43 -10.69
CA GLU A 222 -6.66 16.34 -9.54
C GLU A 222 -6.63 15.55 -8.23
N THR A 223 -7.41 14.47 -8.14
CA THR A 223 -7.45 13.54 -7.01
C THR A 223 -6.11 12.84 -6.84
N PHE A 224 -5.51 12.31 -7.91
CA PHE A 224 -4.17 11.73 -7.81
C PHE A 224 -3.14 12.76 -7.34
N ARG A 225 -3.17 13.97 -7.91
CA ARG A 225 -2.26 15.05 -7.52
C ARG A 225 -2.43 15.43 -6.06
N TRP A 226 -3.67 15.53 -5.59
CA TRP A 226 -4.00 15.87 -4.21
C TRP A 226 -3.42 14.84 -3.25
N TRP A 227 -3.58 13.54 -3.53
CA TRP A 227 -3.01 12.47 -2.71
C TRP A 227 -1.47 12.48 -2.70
N LEU A 228 -0.83 12.66 -3.86
CA LEU A 228 0.64 12.72 -3.96
C LEU A 228 1.23 13.92 -3.19
N GLN A 229 0.48 15.02 -3.03
CA GLN A 229 0.88 16.15 -2.19
C GLN A 229 0.81 15.84 -0.69
N LYS A 230 0.07 14.81 -0.26
CA LYS A 230 -0.05 14.44 1.17
C LYS A 230 1.04 13.48 1.62
N VAL A 231 1.69 12.76 0.73
CA VAL A 231 2.71 11.75 1.06
C VAL A 231 4.14 12.30 0.87
N PRO A 232 5.18 11.66 1.42
CA PRO A 232 6.57 12.05 1.22
C PRO A 232 7.01 11.85 -0.23
N GLU A 233 8.04 12.57 -0.67
CA GLU A 233 8.65 12.35 -2.00
C GLU A 233 9.29 10.97 -2.13
N GLN A 234 9.89 10.46 -1.05
CA GLN A 234 10.53 9.14 -1.02
C GLN A 234 9.54 8.05 -0.61
N LEU A 235 8.86 7.49 -1.61
CA LEU A 235 7.98 6.32 -1.47
C LEU A 235 8.76 5.02 -1.65
N ASP A 236 8.24 3.93 -1.08
CA ASP A 236 8.74 2.57 -1.28
C ASP A 236 7.93 1.85 -2.38
N ASP A 237 6.62 2.06 -2.45
CA ASP A 237 5.73 1.55 -3.51
C ASP A 237 4.61 2.57 -3.84
N LEU A 238 4.29 2.71 -5.13
CA LEU A 238 3.21 3.57 -5.62
C LEU A 238 2.32 2.88 -6.64
N GLN A 239 1.02 2.85 -6.37
CA GLN A 239 0.02 2.33 -7.29
C GLN A 239 -1.04 3.39 -7.60
N LEU A 240 -1.27 3.64 -8.89
CA LEU A 240 -2.29 4.58 -9.39
C LEU A 240 -3.24 3.83 -10.31
N ILE A 241 -4.52 3.80 -9.98
CA ILE A 241 -5.52 2.92 -10.60
C ILE A 241 -6.71 3.76 -11.06
N THR A 242 -7.18 3.54 -12.28
CA THR A 242 -8.47 4.06 -12.74
C THR A 242 -9.57 3.10 -12.29
N LEU A 243 -10.64 3.62 -11.68
CA LEU A 243 -11.72 2.82 -11.11
C LEU A 243 -12.80 2.51 -12.15
N GLU A 244 -13.07 3.46 -13.05
CA GLU A 244 -14.04 3.30 -14.12
C GLU A 244 -13.46 2.62 -15.37
N GLN A 245 -14.34 2.28 -16.31
CA GLN A 245 -13.99 1.58 -17.55
C GLN A 245 -13.11 2.41 -18.52
N ASP A 246 -12.77 3.64 -18.15
CA ASP A 246 -11.92 4.58 -18.91
C ASP A 246 -10.42 4.25 -18.88
N ARG A 247 -10.05 3.03 -18.45
CA ARG A 247 -8.67 2.51 -18.49
C ARG A 247 -7.96 2.77 -19.82
N GLU A 248 -8.69 2.69 -20.93
CA GLU A 248 -8.13 2.79 -22.28
C GLU A 248 -7.87 4.22 -22.74
N THR A 249 -8.51 5.20 -22.11
CA THR A 249 -8.53 6.60 -22.53
C THR A 249 -7.78 7.48 -21.54
N PHE A 250 -7.89 7.21 -20.24
CA PHE A 250 -7.24 8.00 -19.20
C PHE A 250 -5.71 7.86 -19.26
N THR A 251 -5.05 8.99 -19.48
CA THR A 251 -3.58 9.08 -19.62
C THR A 251 -3.00 10.05 -18.61
N LEU A 252 -2.09 9.57 -17.76
CA LEU A 252 -1.24 10.40 -16.93
C LEU A 252 -0.28 11.19 -17.83
N PRO A 253 -0.39 12.53 -17.86
CA PRO A 253 0.38 13.35 -18.79
C PRO A 253 1.85 13.47 -18.35
N THR A 254 2.71 13.87 -19.28
CA THR A 254 4.18 13.90 -19.13
C THR A 254 4.64 14.72 -17.91
N GLU A 255 3.98 15.83 -17.61
CA GLU A 255 4.26 16.69 -16.46
C GLU A 255 3.82 16.08 -15.12
N PHE A 256 2.81 15.20 -15.13
CA PHE A 256 2.39 14.48 -13.93
C PHE A 256 3.37 13.36 -13.60
N VAL A 257 3.76 12.55 -14.59
CA VAL A 257 4.71 11.46 -14.38
C VAL A 257 6.13 11.95 -14.07
N ALA A 258 6.41 13.24 -14.30
CA ALA A 258 7.64 13.91 -13.89
C ALA A 258 7.73 14.22 -12.38
N LEU A 259 6.67 14.00 -11.60
CA LEU A 259 6.67 14.27 -10.16
C LEU A 259 7.78 13.48 -9.44
N PRO A 260 8.48 14.06 -8.45
CA PRO A 260 9.56 13.40 -7.72
C PRO A 260 9.15 12.04 -7.12
N GLN A 261 7.92 11.95 -6.61
CA GLN A 261 7.31 10.73 -6.08
C GLN A 261 7.35 9.59 -7.09
N ILE A 262 7.09 9.88 -8.37
CA ILE A 262 7.02 8.88 -9.45
C ILE A 262 8.42 8.59 -10.00
N MET A 263 9.24 9.62 -10.18
CA MET A 263 10.58 9.46 -10.76
C MET A 263 11.55 8.71 -9.85
N THR A 264 11.34 8.76 -8.53
CA THR A 264 12.27 8.21 -7.52
C THR A 264 11.78 6.94 -6.83
N VAL A 265 10.51 6.55 -6.96
CA VAL A 265 9.98 5.35 -6.30
C VAL A 265 10.60 4.07 -6.87
N PRO A 266 11.05 3.12 -6.02
CA PRO A 266 11.69 1.89 -6.49
C PRO A 266 10.69 0.87 -7.05
N GLY A 267 9.40 0.96 -6.72
CA GLY A 267 8.34 0.13 -7.26
C GLY A 267 7.10 0.94 -7.63
N PHE A 268 6.58 0.79 -8.84
CA PHE A 268 5.26 1.33 -9.16
C PHE A 268 4.43 0.48 -10.12
N TYR A 269 3.12 0.59 -9.98
CA TYR A 269 2.12 -0.04 -10.85
C TYR A 269 1.03 0.96 -11.21
N PHE A 270 0.94 1.35 -12.48
CA PHE A 270 -0.12 2.21 -12.98
C PHE A 270 -1.12 1.39 -13.79
N TRP A 271 -2.33 1.29 -13.26
CA TRP A 271 -3.45 0.70 -13.98
C TRP A 271 -4.18 1.77 -14.81
N CYS A 272 -3.40 2.44 -15.65
CA CYS A 272 -3.80 3.46 -16.60
C CYS A 272 -2.65 3.72 -17.59
N ARG A 273 -2.90 4.59 -18.57
CA ARG A 273 -1.88 4.99 -19.55
C ARG A 273 -0.95 6.03 -18.93
N ALA A 274 0.34 5.97 -19.26
CA ALA A 274 1.34 6.91 -18.78
C ALA A 274 2.21 7.44 -19.92
N ALA A 275 2.27 8.77 -20.04
CA ALA A 275 2.94 9.49 -21.10
C ALA A 275 4.42 9.81 -20.77
N PHE A 276 5.17 8.83 -20.25
CA PHE A 276 6.61 8.96 -20.05
C PHE A 276 7.32 9.18 -21.39
N SER A 277 8.15 10.22 -21.49
CA SER A 277 9.10 10.35 -22.61
C SER A 277 10.23 9.32 -22.49
N ASP A 278 10.95 9.07 -23.58
CA ASP A 278 12.13 8.20 -23.56
C ASP A 278 13.16 8.70 -22.52
N GLU A 279 13.39 10.02 -22.43
CA GLU A 279 14.31 10.60 -21.45
C GLU A 279 13.84 10.41 -20.01
N GLN A 280 12.53 10.46 -19.75
CA GLN A 280 11.99 10.19 -18.42
C GLN A 280 12.12 8.71 -18.07
N PHE A 281 11.74 7.82 -18.99
CA PHE A 281 11.85 6.37 -18.82
C PHE A 281 13.29 5.95 -18.47
N LEU A 282 14.29 6.51 -19.15
CA LEU A 282 15.71 6.24 -18.90
C LEU A 282 16.23 6.79 -17.55
N LYS A 283 15.49 7.70 -16.91
CA LYS A 283 15.86 8.35 -15.64
C LYS A 283 15.09 7.81 -14.43
N LEU A 284 14.11 6.93 -14.63
CA LEU A 284 13.36 6.31 -13.53
C LEU A 284 14.30 5.57 -12.58
N ALA A 285 14.10 5.74 -11.26
CA ALA A 285 14.79 4.96 -10.23
C ALA A 285 14.12 3.61 -9.92
N ALA A 286 13.04 3.29 -10.64
CA ALA A 286 12.24 2.10 -10.40
C ALA A 286 13.00 0.81 -10.75
N LYS A 287 12.95 -0.14 -9.82
CA LYS A 287 13.41 -1.53 -9.97
C LYS A 287 12.31 -2.41 -10.56
N THR A 288 11.06 -2.09 -10.22
CA THR A 288 9.87 -2.75 -10.73
C THR A 288 8.90 -1.69 -11.23
N MET A 289 8.49 -1.78 -12.49
CA MET A 289 7.53 -0.85 -13.09
C MET A 289 6.55 -1.57 -13.99
N SER A 290 5.29 -1.12 -14.01
CA SER A 290 4.27 -1.65 -14.91
C SER A 290 3.23 -0.59 -15.23
N PHE A 291 2.98 -0.32 -16.51
CA PHE A 291 2.03 0.67 -16.99
C PHE A 291 1.72 0.50 -18.48
N ASP A 292 0.68 1.16 -18.98
CA ASP A 292 0.41 1.28 -20.43
C ASP A 292 1.19 2.47 -21.00
N ALA A 293 2.21 2.16 -21.80
CA ALA A 293 3.21 3.09 -22.32
C ALA A 293 2.70 3.79 -23.58
N VAL A 294 2.55 5.13 -23.49
CA VAL A 294 2.05 5.94 -24.62
C VAL A 294 3.18 6.45 -25.52
N ASN A 295 4.21 7.04 -24.91
CA ASN A 295 5.23 7.82 -25.63
C ASN A 295 6.60 7.10 -25.72
N ILE A 296 6.75 5.94 -25.09
CA ILE A 296 8.01 5.20 -25.10
C ILE A 296 8.20 4.52 -26.46
N THR A 297 9.30 4.88 -27.12
CA THR A 297 9.64 4.35 -28.46
C THR A 297 10.49 3.10 -28.37
N ASP A 298 10.56 2.33 -29.47
CA ASP A 298 11.47 1.18 -29.55
C ASP A 298 12.94 1.59 -29.45
N SER A 299 13.27 2.84 -29.82
CA SER A 299 14.60 3.43 -29.61
C SER A 299 14.86 3.73 -28.13
N GLY A 300 13.86 4.22 -27.40
CA GLY A 300 13.92 4.40 -25.95
C GLY A 300 14.17 3.08 -25.22
N ILE A 301 13.45 2.02 -25.60
CA ILE A 301 13.65 0.66 -25.10
C ILE A 301 15.05 0.15 -25.45
N ASN A 302 15.52 0.33 -26.70
CA ASN A 302 16.89 -0.02 -27.09
C ASN A 302 17.94 0.67 -26.22
N GLN A 303 17.77 1.96 -25.93
CA GLN A 303 18.68 2.71 -25.09
C GLN A 303 18.64 2.23 -23.63
N PHE A 304 17.47 1.87 -23.11
CA PHE A 304 17.33 1.29 -21.78
C PHE A 304 18.10 -0.04 -21.67
N LEU A 305 17.92 -0.93 -22.65
CA LEU A 305 18.62 -2.22 -22.71
C LEU A 305 20.15 -2.01 -22.81
N LYS A 306 20.61 -1.06 -23.64
CA LYS A 306 22.03 -0.69 -23.71
C LYS A 306 22.56 -0.14 -22.40
N ASN A 307 21.81 0.70 -21.70
CA ASN A 307 22.23 1.23 -20.39
C ASN A 307 22.41 0.09 -19.38
N TRP A 308 21.44 -0.84 -19.31
CA TRP A 308 21.54 -2.01 -18.43
C TRP A 308 22.74 -2.89 -18.77
N LEU A 309 22.91 -3.24 -20.05
CA LEU A 309 23.98 -4.09 -20.55
C LEU A 309 25.38 -3.53 -20.25
N ASN A 310 25.52 -2.20 -20.16
CA ASN A 310 26.76 -1.51 -19.83
C ASN A 310 26.90 -1.16 -18.32
N GLY A 311 26.04 -1.68 -17.45
CA GLY A 311 26.09 -1.40 -16.00
C GLY A 311 25.71 0.02 -15.61
N LYS A 312 24.95 0.73 -16.46
CA LYS A 312 24.49 2.13 -16.25
C LYS A 312 23.01 2.22 -15.89
N SER A 313 22.35 1.10 -15.60
CA SER A 313 20.94 1.06 -15.16
C SER A 313 20.77 1.30 -13.67
N VAL A 314 19.51 1.36 -13.22
CA VAL A 314 19.13 1.34 -11.82
C VAL A 314 19.72 0.11 -11.12
N PRO A 315 20.46 0.28 -10.00
CA PRO A 315 20.96 -0.84 -9.21
C PRO A 315 19.84 -1.75 -8.70
N GLY A 316 19.94 -3.04 -9.00
CA GLY A 316 18.94 -4.03 -8.58
C GLY A 316 17.63 -3.96 -9.36
N PHE A 317 17.66 -3.47 -10.62
CA PHE A 317 16.55 -3.60 -11.56
C PHE A 317 16.02 -5.03 -11.61
N ARG A 318 14.69 -5.19 -11.65
CA ARG A 318 13.98 -6.47 -11.65
C ARG A 318 13.10 -6.62 -12.87
N GLN A 319 12.18 -5.68 -13.11
CA GLN A 319 11.26 -5.79 -14.24
C GLN A 319 10.70 -4.46 -14.73
N ALA A 320 10.34 -4.43 -16.01
CA ALA A 320 9.52 -3.41 -16.64
C ALA A 320 8.45 -4.07 -17.52
N LEU A 321 7.18 -3.80 -17.25
CA LEU A 321 6.04 -4.27 -18.05
C LEU A 321 5.41 -3.07 -18.76
N LEU A 322 5.67 -2.97 -20.05
CA LEU A 322 5.25 -1.86 -20.90
C LEU A 322 4.11 -2.36 -21.79
N TRP A 323 2.87 -2.19 -21.34
CA TRP A 323 1.72 -2.48 -22.18
C TRP A 323 1.67 -1.44 -23.31
N CYS A 324 1.35 -1.86 -24.53
CA CYS A 324 1.20 -0.93 -25.64
C CYS A 324 0.34 -1.54 -26.75
N ARG A 325 -0.50 -0.72 -27.38
CA ARG A 325 -1.32 -1.14 -28.54
C ARG A 325 -0.59 -1.11 -29.87
N ARG A 326 0.66 -0.62 -29.89
CA ARG A 326 1.45 -0.48 -31.11
C ARG A 326 2.21 -1.78 -31.40
N GLN A 327 2.35 -2.11 -32.67
CA GLN A 327 3.25 -3.19 -33.08
C GLN A 327 4.70 -2.79 -32.79
N ALA A 328 5.43 -3.63 -32.07
CA ALA A 328 6.81 -3.36 -31.70
C ALA A 328 7.77 -3.63 -32.86
N ASP A 329 8.70 -2.70 -33.14
CA ASP A 329 9.80 -2.91 -34.10
C ASP A 329 10.96 -3.64 -33.39
N LYS A 330 10.91 -4.98 -33.43
CA LYS A 330 11.96 -5.85 -32.87
C LYS A 330 13.37 -5.48 -33.38
N PRO A 331 13.61 -5.35 -34.71
CA PRO A 331 14.90 -4.87 -35.22
C PRO A 331 15.39 -3.55 -34.61
N ALA A 332 14.49 -2.59 -34.39
CA ALA A 332 14.86 -1.33 -33.73
C ALA A 332 15.24 -1.53 -32.26
N MET A 333 14.44 -2.31 -31.50
CA MET A 333 14.69 -2.57 -30.07
C MET A 333 16.02 -3.28 -29.80
N ILE A 334 16.48 -4.17 -30.68
CA ILE A 334 17.71 -4.95 -30.47
C ILE A 334 18.92 -4.42 -31.25
N ARG A 335 18.78 -3.27 -31.93
CA ARG A 335 19.82 -2.72 -32.80
C ARG A 335 21.13 -2.51 -32.04
N GLY A 336 22.18 -3.23 -32.49
CA GLY A 336 23.51 -3.18 -31.88
C GLY A 336 23.64 -3.90 -30.54
N ILE A 337 22.68 -4.79 -30.21
CA ILE A 337 22.73 -5.66 -29.03
C ILE A 337 22.88 -7.10 -29.52
N GLN A 338 23.84 -7.83 -28.95
CA GLN A 338 23.93 -9.28 -29.16
C GLN A 338 22.85 -9.96 -28.33
N VAL A 339 21.98 -10.73 -28.98
CA VAL A 339 20.88 -11.44 -28.33
C VAL A 339 20.96 -12.93 -28.64
N ARG A 340 20.50 -13.77 -27.70
CA ARG A 340 20.24 -15.19 -27.92
C ARG A 340 18.74 -15.39 -28.00
N GLN A 341 18.23 -15.87 -29.13
CA GLN A 341 16.83 -16.22 -29.24
C GLN A 341 16.51 -17.45 -28.37
N TRP A 342 15.32 -17.50 -27.80
CA TRP A 342 14.80 -18.73 -27.20
C TRP A 342 14.41 -19.71 -28.30
N ASP A 343 15.43 -20.29 -28.92
CA ASP A 343 15.27 -21.42 -29.84
C ASP A 343 15.18 -22.73 -29.07
N LYS A 344 15.00 -23.83 -29.80
CA LYS A 344 14.92 -25.18 -29.21
C LYS A 344 16.13 -25.52 -28.33
N ALA A 345 17.33 -25.03 -28.68
CA ALA A 345 18.53 -25.32 -27.91
C ALA A 345 18.53 -24.58 -26.57
N PHE A 346 18.08 -23.32 -26.53
CA PHE A 346 17.88 -22.60 -25.27
C PHE A 346 16.75 -23.24 -24.44
N GLU A 347 15.63 -23.60 -25.06
CA GLU A 347 14.51 -24.24 -24.37
C GLU A 347 14.90 -25.60 -23.76
N GLU A 348 15.77 -26.37 -24.43
CA GLU A 348 16.32 -27.61 -23.87
C GLU A 348 17.30 -27.36 -22.71
N GLU A 349 18.16 -26.34 -22.82
CA GLU A 349 19.12 -25.95 -21.78
C GLU A 349 18.44 -25.42 -20.51
N ALA A 350 17.39 -24.62 -20.67
CA ALA A 350 16.71 -23.90 -19.60
C ALA A 350 15.23 -24.30 -19.45
N ALA A 351 14.91 -25.57 -19.70
CA ALA A 351 13.52 -26.06 -19.81
C ALA A 351 12.63 -25.71 -18.61
N GLY A 352 13.15 -25.84 -17.38
CA GLY A 352 12.40 -25.51 -16.16
C GLY A 352 12.02 -24.03 -16.10
N PHE A 353 12.99 -23.15 -16.37
CA PHE A 353 12.77 -21.71 -16.42
C PHE A 353 11.82 -21.31 -17.55
N CYS A 354 11.98 -21.86 -18.75
CA CYS A 354 11.12 -21.53 -19.89
C CYS A 354 9.66 -21.89 -19.61
N GLY A 355 9.41 -23.06 -19.02
CA GLY A 355 8.06 -23.50 -18.64
C GLY A 355 7.42 -22.61 -17.56
N ASP A 356 8.19 -22.21 -16.54
CA ASP A 356 7.70 -21.28 -15.52
C ASP A 356 7.46 -19.88 -16.09
N PHE A 357 8.34 -19.39 -16.97
CA PHE A 357 8.20 -18.10 -17.62
C PHE A 357 6.95 -18.05 -18.51
N GLU A 358 6.71 -19.06 -19.35
CA GLU A 358 5.49 -19.14 -20.16
C GLU A 358 4.23 -19.14 -19.30
N ARG A 359 4.25 -19.89 -18.18
CA ARG A 359 3.10 -19.98 -17.26
C ARG A 359 2.79 -18.67 -16.54
N VAL A 360 3.80 -17.91 -16.14
CA VAL A 360 3.65 -16.72 -15.28
C VAL A 360 3.62 -15.42 -16.11
N CYS A 361 4.49 -15.31 -17.10
CA CYS A 361 4.70 -14.12 -17.91
C CYS A 361 4.04 -14.20 -19.29
N GLY A 362 3.52 -15.37 -19.69
CA GLY A 362 2.97 -15.60 -21.02
C GLY A 362 4.04 -15.82 -22.09
N ARG A 363 3.65 -16.46 -23.20
CA ARG A 363 4.54 -16.73 -24.33
C ARG A 363 4.53 -15.59 -25.35
N GLY A 364 5.70 -15.02 -25.59
CA GLY A 364 5.97 -14.07 -26.67
C GLY A 364 7.19 -14.47 -27.49
N ASP A 365 7.68 -13.56 -28.31
CA ASP A 365 9.00 -13.67 -28.94
C ASP A 365 10.07 -13.31 -27.91
N CYS A 366 10.64 -14.33 -27.27
CA CYS A 366 11.58 -14.18 -26.16
C CYS A 366 13.04 -14.15 -26.63
N LEU A 367 13.80 -13.20 -26.08
CA LEU A 367 15.21 -12.99 -26.33
C LEU A 367 15.96 -12.87 -25.01
N GLN A 368 17.15 -13.47 -24.94
CA GLN A 368 18.08 -13.31 -23.82
C GLN A 368 19.18 -12.29 -24.17
N ILE A 369 19.39 -11.33 -23.27
CA ILE A 369 20.37 -10.24 -23.39
C ILE A 369 21.35 -10.33 -22.22
N TYR A 370 22.62 -10.61 -22.48
CA TYR A 370 23.63 -10.80 -21.43
C TYR A 370 24.35 -9.49 -21.10
N SER A 371 24.66 -9.27 -19.83
CA SER A 371 25.43 -8.11 -19.40
C SER A 371 26.87 -8.16 -19.95
N LEU A 372 27.41 -6.99 -20.34
CA LEU A 372 28.84 -6.85 -20.69
C LEU A 372 29.74 -6.73 -19.46
N ILE A 373 29.15 -6.52 -18.28
CA ILE A 373 29.87 -6.37 -17.01
C ILE A 373 30.00 -7.71 -16.30
N ASP A 374 28.91 -8.48 -16.22
CA ASP A 374 28.91 -9.84 -15.69
C ASP A 374 28.19 -10.77 -16.68
N SER A 375 28.94 -11.63 -17.36
CA SER A 375 28.41 -12.54 -18.38
C SER A 375 27.38 -13.53 -17.85
N PHE A 376 27.27 -13.70 -16.52
CA PHE A 376 26.26 -14.57 -15.91
C PHE A 376 24.93 -13.87 -15.65
N GLU A 377 24.90 -12.53 -15.64
CA GLU A 377 23.68 -11.75 -15.51
C GLU A 377 23.03 -11.53 -16.87
N SER A 378 21.70 -11.62 -16.94
CA SER A 378 20.98 -11.38 -18.20
C SER A 378 19.55 -10.89 -17.99
N LEU A 379 19.03 -10.21 -19.02
CA LEU A 379 17.62 -9.86 -19.16
C LEU A 379 16.93 -10.82 -20.12
N THR A 380 15.67 -11.15 -19.84
CA THR A 380 14.73 -11.67 -20.84
C THR A 380 13.88 -10.52 -21.35
N LEU A 381 13.94 -10.27 -22.65
CA LEU A 381 13.02 -9.41 -23.39
C LEU A 381 11.95 -10.29 -24.02
N SER A 382 10.69 -10.12 -23.60
CA SER A 382 9.52 -10.80 -24.18
C SER A 382 8.67 -9.78 -24.94
N ILE A 383 8.50 -10.01 -26.24
CA ILE A 383 7.70 -9.16 -27.12
C ILE A 383 6.40 -9.89 -27.42
N MET A 384 5.27 -9.32 -27.01
CA MET A 384 3.93 -9.84 -27.21
C MET A 384 3.10 -8.80 -28.00
N ASP A 385 1.93 -9.20 -28.49
CA ASP A 385 1.07 -8.32 -29.30
C ASP A 385 0.55 -7.09 -28.53
N ASP A 386 0.42 -7.21 -27.21
CA ASP A 386 -0.17 -6.19 -26.33
C ASP A 386 0.83 -5.58 -25.33
N ARG A 387 2.06 -6.08 -25.25
CA ARG A 387 3.09 -5.61 -24.32
C ARG A 387 4.52 -5.98 -24.70
N ILE A 388 5.44 -5.19 -24.17
CA ILE A 388 6.86 -5.48 -24.13
C ILE A 388 7.26 -5.66 -22.67
N SER A 389 7.82 -6.82 -22.33
CA SER A 389 8.22 -7.14 -20.96
C SER A 389 9.72 -7.36 -20.87
N ILE A 390 10.36 -6.74 -19.88
CA ILE A 390 11.80 -6.84 -19.62
C ILE A 390 11.97 -7.36 -18.20
N TYR A 391 12.62 -8.50 -18.03
CA TYR A 391 12.86 -9.12 -16.72
C TYR A 391 14.34 -9.39 -16.50
N ALA A 392 14.87 -9.14 -15.31
CA ALA A 392 16.23 -9.49 -14.92
C ALA A 392 16.33 -10.95 -14.48
N THR A 393 16.43 -11.86 -15.46
CA THR A 393 16.20 -13.29 -15.24
C THR A 393 17.44 -14.10 -14.91
N GLY A 394 18.59 -13.80 -15.51
CA GLY A 394 19.82 -14.54 -15.24
C GLY A 394 20.61 -13.93 -14.09
N ARG A 395 21.07 -14.75 -13.15
CA ARG A 395 22.10 -14.36 -12.18
C ARG A 395 23.21 -15.40 -12.06
N LYS A 396 24.34 -14.92 -11.58
CA LYS A 396 25.50 -15.73 -11.26
C LYS A 396 25.22 -16.68 -10.10
N CYS A 397 25.31 -17.98 -10.37
CA CYS A 397 25.27 -19.03 -9.37
C CYS A 397 26.55 -19.87 -9.45
N THR A 398 27.01 -20.38 -8.30
CA THR A 398 28.18 -21.27 -8.23
C THR A 398 27.78 -22.56 -7.52
N TYR A 399 27.87 -23.68 -8.24
CA TYR A 399 27.62 -25.01 -7.68
C TYR A 399 28.82 -25.91 -7.97
N GLN A 400 29.33 -26.57 -6.92
CA GLN A 400 30.51 -27.45 -7.03
C GLN A 400 31.72 -26.81 -7.75
N GLY A 401 31.95 -25.51 -7.53
CA GLY A 401 33.06 -24.76 -8.13
C GLY A 401 32.87 -24.34 -9.58
N LYS A 402 31.74 -24.68 -10.22
CA LYS A 402 31.38 -24.19 -11.55
C LYS A 402 30.41 -23.03 -11.43
N THR A 403 30.75 -21.93 -12.09
CA THR A 403 29.87 -20.76 -12.20
C THR A 403 29.01 -20.89 -13.45
N TYR A 404 27.72 -20.64 -13.33
CA TYR A 404 26.76 -20.69 -14.43
C TYR A 404 25.69 -19.58 -14.24
N SER A 405 24.94 -19.30 -15.31
CA SER A 405 23.75 -18.47 -15.25
C SER A 405 22.58 -19.34 -14.77
N ASP A 406 22.02 -19.00 -13.61
CA ASP A 406 20.76 -19.56 -13.16
C ASP A 406 19.64 -18.58 -13.52
N TYR A 407 18.54 -19.08 -14.08
CA TYR A 407 17.46 -18.26 -14.64
C TYR A 407 16.19 -18.39 -13.80
N TRP A 408 15.59 -17.25 -13.43
CA TRP A 408 14.31 -17.24 -12.73
C TRP A 408 13.53 -15.93 -12.98
N ILE A 409 12.27 -15.91 -12.56
CA ILE A 409 11.40 -14.74 -12.63
C ILE A 409 11.58 -13.94 -11.32
N PRO A 410 12.00 -12.66 -11.37
CA PRO A 410 12.37 -11.85 -10.20
C PRO A 410 11.33 -11.61 -9.10
#